data_AF-A0AAD9H235-F1
#
_entry.id   AF-A0AAD9H235-F1
#
_cell.length_a   1.000
_cell.length_b   1.000
_cell.length_c   1.000
_cell.angle_alpha   90.00
_cell.angle_beta   90.00
_cell.angle_gamma   90.00
#
_symmetry.space_group_name_H-M   'P 1'
#
loop_
_entity.id
_entity.type
_entity.pdbx_description
1 polymer ?
#
loop_
_entity_poly.entity_id
_entity_poly.type
_entity_poly.pdbx_seq_one_letter_code
_entity_poly.pdbx_strand_id
1 'polypeptide(L)'
;PSCWASQQTMDRHTLLCTVWPQYLSLREACDIINQFDGDGWLKDRQILWSGTNKAEVQKIANENGMQTLRVAMGPLMDSDNPSCLKSQKSPSAWSKYIKGASLIFAWRISQGEVATIITPPPPDCFHPSEMTNLQDIELPVIQGCLGNRPVRRIFLWHPTVKGAESFRYQIWPVDHTPSWYEKFEPMAQRKHPWRTIGKNRVSTKWAVKTQVYHPIVTEMAALLQRTSLKVTEIAINVWYELTLLVKLSAHCIILLIMVFRLLIQVLIRDETDLHETGQMSN
;
A
#
# COMPACT_ATOMS: atom_id res chain seq x y z
N PRO A 1 -26.16 0.84 -5.05
CA PRO A 1 -25.00 1.61 -4.52
C PRO A 1 -23.87 0.65 -4.10
N SER A 2 -23.07 0.21 -5.07
CA SER A 2 -21.97 -0.77 -4.91
C SER A 2 -20.82 -0.55 -5.92
N CYS A 3 -20.82 0.59 -6.64
CA CYS A 3 -19.91 0.87 -7.76
C CYS A 3 -18.49 1.32 -7.32
N TRP A 4 -18.23 1.51 -6.03
CA TRP A 4 -16.94 1.98 -5.54
C TRP A 4 -15.92 0.85 -5.29
N ALA A 5 -16.39 -0.37 -5.01
CA ALA A 5 -15.52 -1.53 -4.85
C ALA A 5 -15.01 -2.09 -6.20
N SER A 6 -15.76 -1.88 -7.30
CA SER A 6 -15.41 -2.38 -8.63
C SER A 6 -14.27 -1.59 -9.28
N GLN A 7 -14.24 -0.27 -9.12
CA GLN A 7 -13.20 0.58 -9.71
C GLN A 7 -11.83 0.34 -9.06
N GLN A 8 -11.79 0.26 -7.72
CA GLN A 8 -10.55 0.01 -6.97
C GLN A 8 -9.93 -1.36 -7.30
N THR A 9 -10.76 -2.36 -7.61
CA THR A 9 -10.33 -3.72 -7.99
C THR A 9 -9.80 -3.76 -9.43
N MET A 10 -10.43 -3.02 -10.36
CA MET A 10 -9.94 -2.88 -11.74
C MET A 10 -8.63 -2.07 -11.82
N ASP A 11 -8.52 -0.98 -11.06
CA ASP A 11 -7.32 -0.14 -10.99
C ASP A 11 -6.12 -0.91 -10.42
N ARG A 12 -6.38 -1.79 -9.43
CA ARG A 12 -5.41 -2.77 -8.95
C ARG A 12 -5.01 -3.73 -10.08
N HIS A 13 -5.96 -4.35 -10.76
CA HIS A 13 -5.64 -5.38 -11.77
C HIS A 13 -4.75 -4.90 -12.92
N THR A 14 -4.94 -3.70 -13.47
CA THR A 14 -4.12 -3.23 -14.60
C THR A 14 -2.66 -3.01 -14.18
N LEU A 15 -2.41 -2.32 -13.06
CA LEU A 15 -1.04 -2.07 -12.58
C LEU A 15 -0.37 -3.35 -12.06
N LEU A 16 -1.12 -4.21 -11.35
CA LEU A 16 -0.65 -5.48 -10.80
C LEU A 16 -0.44 -6.57 -11.87
N CYS A 17 -0.95 -6.43 -13.09
CA CYS A 17 -0.79 -7.49 -14.09
C CYS A 17 0.03 -7.08 -15.32
N THR A 18 0.32 -5.78 -15.51
CA THR A 18 0.98 -5.31 -16.74
C THR A 18 2.29 -4.57 -16.53
N VAL A 19 2.42 -3.75 -15.49
CA VAL A 19 3.56 -2.81 -15.38
C VAL A 19 4.56 -3.20 -14.30
N TRP A 20 4.13 -3.57 -13.08
CA TRP A 20 5.09 -4.00 -12.05
C TRP A 20 5.95 -5.22 -12.44
N PRO A 21 5.54 -6.19 -13.32
CA PRO A 21 6.31 -7.43 -13.45
C PRO A 21 7.60 -7.18 -14.24
N GLN A 22 7.61 -6.05 -14.96
CA GLN A 22 8.76 -5.53 -15.66
C GLN A 22 9.85 -5.06 -14.69
N TYR A 23 9.54 -4.81 -13.42
CA TYR A 23 10.45 -4.25 -12.42
C TYR A 23 10.66 -5.14 -11.20
N LEU A 24 9.59 -5.72 -10.67
CA LEU A 24 9.57 -6.44 -9.40
C LEU A 24 9.12 -7.89 -9.61
N SER A 25 9.67 -8.78 -8.80
CA SER A 25 9.03 -10.05 -8.51
C SER A 25 7.75 -9.83 -7.70
N LEU A 26 6.85 -10.83 -7.72
CA LEU A 26 5.62 -10.79 -6.94
C LEU A 26 5.88 -10.58 -5.45
N ARG A 27 6.90 -11.24 -4.90
CA ARG A 27 7.25 -11.13 -3.48
C ARG A 27 7.68 -9.72 -3.10
N GLU A 28 8.59 -9.13 -3.88
CA GLU A 28 9.05 -7.76 -3.65
C GLU A 28 7.89 -6.76 -3.70
N ALA A 29 6.96 -6.97 -4.64
CA ALA A 29 5.81 -6.11 -4.79
C ALA A 29 4.84 -6.24 -3.61
N CYS A 30 4.59 -7.46 -3.14
CA CYS A 30 3.81 -7.71 -1.91
C CYS A 30 4.46 -7.07 -0.68
N ASP A 31 5.77 -7.21 -0.51
CA ASP A 31 6.49 -6.64 0.63
C ASP A 31 6.36 -5.11 0.66
N ILE A 32 6.50 -4.44 -0.50
CA ILE A 32 6.33 -2.99 -0.63
C ILE A 32 4.87 -2.57 -0.38
N ILE A 33 3.88 -3.30 -0.91
CA ILE A 33 2.47 -3.00 -0.67
C ILE A 33 2.14 -3.13 0.82
N ASN A 34 2.56 -4.23 1.46
CA ASN A 34 2.33 -4.45 2.89
C ASN A 34 2.95 -3.32 3.72
N GLN A 35 4.16 -2.88 3.35
CA GLN A 35 4.81 -1.74 4.00
C GLN A 35 4.01 -0.44 3.87
N PHE A 36 3.36 -0.19 2.73
CA PHE A 36 2.51 1.00 2.52
C PHE A 36 1.07 0.86 3.04
N ASP A 37 0.61 -0.36 3.28
CA ASP A 37 -0.67 -0.64 3.92
C ASP A 37 -0.56 -0.62 5.46
N GLY A 38 0.65 -0.66 6.03
CA GLY A 38 0.89 -0.55 7.46
C GLY A 38 0.69 0.86 8.05
N ASP A 39 0.70 0.94 9.38
CA ASP A 39 0.40 2.15 10.17
C ASP A 39 1.35 3.33 9.92
N GLY A 40 2.53 3.06 9.34
CA GLY A 40 3.49 4.09 8.98
C GLY A 40 3.05 4.98 7.83
N TRP A 41 2.03 4.61 7.05
CA TRP A 41 1.59 5.40 5.90
C TRP A 41 0.71 6.60 6.30
N LEU A 42 1.17 7.80 6.01
CA LEU A 42 0.43 9.04 6.30
C LEU A 42 -0.35 9.51 5.09
N LYS A 43 -1.66 9.31 5.05
CA LYS A 43 -2.50 9.69 3.90
C LYS A 43 -2.30 11.16 3.49
N ASP A 44 -2.14 11.40 2.18
CA ASP A 44 -1.97 12.72 1.55
C ASP A 44 -0.74 13.52 2.06
N ARG A 45 0.24 12.83 2.66
CA ARG A 45 1.49 13.42 3.18
C ARG A 45 2.70 12.96 2.38
N GLN A 46 2.53 12.52 1.14
CA GLN A 46 3.63 12.05 0.30
C GLN A 46 4.28 13.19 -0.48
N ILE A 47 5.60 13.13 -0.58
CA ILE A 47 6.43 14.02 -1.42
C ILE A 47 7.10 13.20 -2.52
N LEU A 48 6.87 13.64 -3.75
CA LEU A 48 7.67 13.32 -4.92
C LEU A 48 8.65 14.47 -5.18
N TRP A 49 9.70 14.25 -5.96
CA TRP A 49 10.66 15.33 -6.23
C TRP A 49 11.47 15.12 -7.50
N SER A 50 11.96 16.22 -8.07
CA SER A 50 12.91 16.25 -9.19
C SER A 50 13.83 17.45 -9.05
N GLY A 51 15.08 17.37 -9.52
CA GLY A 51 16.01 18.50 -9.54
C GLY A 51 16.51 19.02 -8.19
N THR A 52 15.95 18.60 -7.06
CA THR A 52 16.38 19.04 -5.72
C THR A 52 17.33 18.04 -5.06
N ASN A 53 18.20 18.48 -4.16
CA ASN A 53 19.10 17.56 -3.46
C ASN A 53 18.30 16.59 -2.55
N LYS A 54 18.63 15.29 -2.60
CA LYS A 54 17.95 14.27 -1.78
C LYS A 54 17.96 14.57 -0.27
N ALA A 55 19.10 15.02 0.27
CA ALA A 55 19.24 15.32 1.69
C ALA A 55 18.36 16.51 2.10
N GLU A 56 18.29 17.51 1.23
CA GLU A 56 17.45 18.70 1.41
C GLU A 56 15.96 18.33 1.36
N VAL A 57 15.52 17.58 0.34
CA VAL A 57 14.14 17.08 0.25
C VAL A 57 13.76 16.28 1.49
N GLN A 58 14.67 15.43 1.97
CA GLN A 58 14.40 14.63 3.17
C GLN A 58 14.27 15.49 4.43
N LYS A 59 15.11 16.53 4.57
CA LYS A 59 15.02 17.50 5.67
C LYS A 59 13.68 18.22 5.64
N ILE A 60 13.30 18.79 4.49
CA ILE A 60 12.02 19.48 4.30
C ILE A 60 10.84 18.55 4.60
N ALA A 61 10.90 17.31 4.12
CA ALA A 61 9.87 16.31 4.37
C ALA A 61 9.70 16.07 5.88
N ASN A 62 10.80 15.87 6.62
CA ASN A 62 10.78 15.65 8.05
C ASN A 62 10.20 16.86 8.81
N GLU A 63 10.65 18.08 8.48
CA GLU A 63 10.20 19.32 9.11
C GLU A 63 8.69 19.59 8.90
N ASN A 64 8.11 19.05 7.82
CA ASN A 64 6.71 19.25 7.45
C ASN A 64 5.83 18.02 7.69
N GLY A 65 6.35 16.97 8.33
CA GLY A 65 5.63 15.73 8.60
C GLY A 65 5.17 15.03 7.31
N MET A 66 6.02 15.03 6.28
CA MET A 66 5.76 14.43 4.98
C MET A 66 6.72 13.26 4.71
N GLN A 67 6.34 12.39 3.77
CA GLN A 67 7.00 11.12 3.51
C GLN A 67 7.51 11.05 2.08
N THR A 68 8.82 10.89 1.93
CA THR A 68 9.42 10.48 0.65
C THR A 68 9.24 8.97 0.46
N LEU A 69 9.45 8.47 -0.77
CA LEU A 69 9.50 7.02 -1.04
C LEU A 69 10.40 6.29 -0.03
N ARG A 70 11.58 6.85 0.27
CA ARG A 70 12.54 6.25 1.21
C ARG A 70 11.94 6.08 2.60
N VAL A 71 11.25 7.10 3.10
CA VAL A 71 10.61 7.06 4.43
C VAL A 71 9.47 6.07 4.44
N ALA A 72 8.60 6.13 3.42
CA ALA A 72 7.45 5.23 3.32
C ALA A 72 7.87 3.75 3.23
N MET A 73 8.99 3.45 2.57
CA MET A 73 9.53 2.09 2.48
C MET A 73 10.18 1.59 3.79
N GLY A 74 10.46 2.46 4.76
CA GLY A 74 10.91 2.11 6.10
C GLY A 74 12.03 1.05 6.12
N PRO A 75 11.84 -0.10 6.80
CA PRO A 75 12.81 -1.21 6.88
C PRO A 75 13.36 -1.69 5.52
N LEU A 76 12.58 -1.59 4.44
CA LEU A 76 13.00 -2.02 3.10
C LEU A 76 14.10 -1.11 2.50
N MET A 77 14.35 0.05 3.11
CA MET A 77 15.35 1.05 2.67
C MET A 77 16.45 1.32 3.70
N ASP A 78 16.43 0.61 4.82
CA ASP A 78 17.42 0.69 5.89
C ASP A 78 18.52 -0.36 5.65
N SER A 79 19.77 0.07 5.41
CA SER A 79 20.87 -0.85 5.09
C SER A 79 21.19 -1.82 6.21
N ASP A 80 20.85 -1.48 7.44
CA ASP A 80 21.16 -2.28 8.62
C ASP A 80 20.01 -3.27 8.92
N ASN A 81 18.89 -3.15 8.21
CA ASN A 81 17.74 -4.03 8.35
C ASN A 81 17.84 -5.24 7.40
N PRO A 82 17.63 -6.49 7.89
CA PRO A 82 17.67 -7.69 7.04
C PRO A 82 16.68 -7.70 5.87
N SER A 83 15.57 -6.95 5.97
CA SER A 83 14.57 -6.83 4.91
C SER A 83 15.02 -5.92 3.75
N CYS A 84 16.09 -5.15 3.91
CA CYS A 84 16.63 -4.31 2.85
C CYS A 84 17.44 -5.14 1.85
N LEU A 85 16.93 -5.22 0.63
CA LEU A 85 17.53 -6.04 -0.42
C LEU A 85 18.73 -5.38 -1.11
N LYS A 86 19.18 -4.21 -0.65
CA LYS A 86 20.20 -3.41 -1.34
C LYS A 86 21.53 -4.14 -1.47
N SER A 87 22.00 -4.78 -0.40
CA SER A 87 23.25 -5.56 -0.38
C SER A 87 23.15 -6.86 -1.16
N GLN A 88 21.93 -7.38 -1.34
CA GLN A 88 21.65 -8.65 -2.02
C GLN A 88 21.46 -8.48 -3.55
N LYS A 89 21.46 -7.25 -4.05
CA LYS A 89 21.17 -6.93 -5.45
C LYS A 89 22.37 -6.28 -6.13
N SER A 90 22.58 -6.62 -7.40
CA SER A 90 23.48 -5.86 -8.26
C SER A 90 22.99 -4.42 -8.43
N PRO A 91 23.86 -3.46 -8.78
CA PRO A 91 23.45 -2.06 -8.98
C PRO A 91 22.30 -1.90 -9.99
N SER A 92 22.29 -2.70 -11.06
CA SER A 92 21.21 -2.69 -12.07
C SER A 92 19.91 -3.28 -11.51
N ALA A 93 19.98 -4.40 -10.79
CA ALA A 93 18.81 -5.01 -10.15
C ALA A 93 18.23 -4.11 -9.05
N TRP A 94 19.07 -3.41 -8.28
CA TRP A 94 18.63 -2.43 -7.29
C TRP A 94 17.94 -1.23 -7.96
N SER A 95 18.51 -0.70 -9.05
CA SER A 95 17.88 0.37 -9.83
C SER A 95 16.49 -0.04 -10.35
N LYS A 96 16.37 -1.29 -10.84
CA LYS A 96 15.10 -1.88 -11.28
C LYS A 96 14.09 -2.01 -10.14
N TYR A 97 14.54 -2.47 -8.97
CA TYR A 97 13.74 -2.55 -7.75
C TYR A 97 13.21 -1.17 -7.32
N ILE A 98 14.06 -0.12 -7.31
CA ILE A 98 13.64 1.24 -6.97
C ILE A 98 12.62 1.81 -7.96
N LYS A 99 12.74 1.52 -9.26
CA LYS A 99 11.73 1.90 -10.26
C LYS A 99 10.37 1.25 -9.96
N GLY A 100 10.38 -0.03 -9.61
CA GLY A 100 9.17 -0.74 -9.20
C GLY A 100 8.55 -0.19 -7.91
N ALA A 101 9.37 0.10 -6.91
CA ALA A 101 8.90 0.71 -5.65
C ALA A 101 8.31 2.11 -5.88
N SER A 102 8.95 2.91 -6.73
CA SER A 102 8.48 4.23 -7.18
C SER A 102 7.11 4.13 -7.88
N LEU A 103 6.91 3.11 -8.72
CA LEU A 103 5.61 2.83 -9.34
C LEU A 103 4.52 2.50 -8.31
N ILE A 104 4.79 1.58 -7.36
CA ILE A 104 3.82 1.22 -6.32
C ILE A 104 3.53 2.41 -5.40
N PHE A 105 4.53 3.24 -5.11
CA PHE A 105 4.38 4.44 -4.30
C PHE A 105 3.48 5.46 -4.98
N ALA A 106 3.68 5.72 -6.27
CA ALA A 106 2.81 6.59 -7.06
C ALA A 106 1.37 6.03 -7.14
N TRP A 107 1.21 4.73 -7.31
CA TRP A 107 -0.11 4.09 -7.30
C TRP A 107 -0.80 4.26 -5.95
N ARG A 108 -0.07 4.08 -4.85
CA ARG A 108 -0.61 4.27 -3.50
C ARG A 108 -1.00 5.73 -3.26
N ILE A 109 -0.20 6.69 -3.72
CA ILE A 109 -0.55 8.12 -3.71
C ILE A 109 -1.84 8.37 -4.49
N SER A 110 -2.05 7.71 -5.62
CA SER A 110 -3.25 7.84 -6.46
C SER A 110 -4.55 7.40 -5.77
N GLN A 111 -4.45 6.61 -4.69
CA GLN A 111 -5.58 6.26 -3.82
C GLN A 111 -5.96 7.38 -2.84
N GLY A 112 -5.08 8.38 -2.67
CA GLY A 112 -5.33 9.60 -1.92
C GLY A 112 -5.97 10.69 -2.77
N GLU A 113 -5.94 11.92 -2.28
CA GLU A 113 -6.54 13.09 -2.91
C GLU A 113 -5.51 14.01 -3.54
N VAL A 114 -4.31 14.08 -2.96
CA VAL A 114 -3.32 15.10 -3.30
C VAL A 114 -1.92 14.49 -3.43
N ALA A 115 -1.19 14.92 -4.45
CA ALA A 115 0.25 14.72 -4.55
C ALA A 115 0.98 16.06 -4.45
N THR A 116 2.10 16.09 -3.72
CA THR A 116 3.00 17.26 -3.66
C THR A 116 4.33 16.88 -4.30
N ILE A 117 4.86 17.75 -5.16
CA ILE A 117 6.13 17.58 -5.84
C ILE A 117 7.06 18.74 -5.49
N ILE A 118 8.25 18.43 -4.97
CA ILE A 118 9.32 19.41 -4.79
C ILE A 118 10.17 19.49 -6.07
N THR A 119 10.33 20.69 -6.59
CA THR A 119 11.15 20.94 -7.79
C THR A 119 11.93 22.25 -7.68
N PRO A 120 12.93 22.49 -8.55
CA PRO A 120 13.39 23.85 -8.83
C PRO A 120 12.22 24.75 -9.24
N PRO A 121 12.31 26.07 -9.02
CA PRO A 121 11.28 27.01 -9.43
C PRO A 121 11.15 27.09 -10.96
N PRO A 122 10.00 27.54 -11.47
CA PRO A 122 9.81 27.84 -12.89
C PRO A 122 10.91 28.77 -13.45
N PRO A 123 11.27 28.64 -14.74
CA PRO A 123 10.62 27.79 -15.75
C PRO A 123 11.09 26.32 -15.75
N ASP A 124 12.20 26.00 -15.11
CA ASP A 124 12.85 24.68 -15.18
C ASP A 124 12.41 23.76 -14.03
N CYS A 125 11.10 23.48 -13.88
CA CYS A 125 10.60 22.60 -12.81
C CYS A 125 10.98 21.13 -13.02
N PHE A 126 11.11 20.68 -14.27
CA PHE A 126 11.32 19.28 -14.60
C PHE A 126 12.52 19.07 -15.50
N HIS A 127 13.09 17.87 -15.43
CA HIS A 127 14.26 17.54 -16.21
C HIS A 127 13.88 17.53 -17.71
N PRO A 128 14.65 18.20 -18.59
CA PRO A 128 14.29 18.41 -19.99
C PRO A 128 14.22 17.11 -20.81
N SER A 129 14.92 16.06 -20.37
CA SER A 129 14.85 14.77 -21.06
C SER A 129 13.54 14.01 -20.84
N GLU A 130 12.74 14.36 -19.81
CA GLU A 130 11.58 13.58 -19.35
C GLU A 130 11.92 12.16 -18.83
N MET A 131 13.21 11.84 -18.75
CA MET A 131 13.67 10.51 -18.34
C MET A 131 14.06 10.50 -16.86
N THR A 132 13.28 11.12 -15.98
CA THR A 132 13.42 10.92 -14.53
C THR A 132 12.42 9.87 -14.07
N ASN A 133 12.61 9.23 -12.91
CA ASN A 133 11.58 8.30 -12.41
C ASN A 133 10.27 9.06 -12.15
N LEU A 134 10.36 10.31 -11.70
CA LEU A 134 9.21 11.19 -11.57
C LEU A 134 8.42 11.30 -12.87
N GLN A 135 9.07 11.70 -13.98
CA GLN A 135 8.38 11.95 -15.25
C GLN A 135 8.00 10.67 -16.01
N ASP A 136 8.87 9.66 -15.98
CA ASP A 136 8.73 8.44 -16.79
C ASP A 136 7.87 7.37 -16.09
N ILE A 137 7.69 7.45 -14.77
CA ILE A 137 6.99 6.42 -13.97
C ILE A 137 5.92 7.06 -13.07
N GLU A 138 6.30 7.97 -12.17
CA GLU A 138 5.41 8.39 -11.07
C GLU A 138 4.29 9.32 -11.53
N LEU A 139 4.59 10.32 -12.37
CA LEU A 139 3.64 11.31 -12.87
C LEU A 139 2.49 10.65 -13.65
N PRO A 140 2.73 9.77 -14.63
CA PRO A 140 1.64 9.13 -15.37
C PRO A 140 0.76 8.24 -14.47
N VAL A 141 1.32 7.63 -13.42
CA VAL A 141 0.53 6.87 -12.44
C VAL A 141 -0.37 7.80 -11.64
N ILE A 142 0.14 8.88 -11.04
CA ILE A 142 -0.70 9.79 -10.25
C ILE A 142 -1.71 10.58 -11.12
N GLN A 143 -1.43 10.73 -12.42
CA GLN A 143 -2.36 11.28 -13.41
C GLN A 143 -3.37 10.27 -13.97
N GLY A 144 -3.28 8.99 -13.59
CA GLY A 144 -4.21 7.95 -14.01
C GLY A 144 -4.02 7.46 -15.45
N CYS A 145 -2.88 7.74 -16.08
CA CYS A 145 -2.59 7.35 -17.47
C CYS A 145 -2.51 5.83 -17.68
N LEU A 146 -2.50 5.03 -16.60
CA LEU A 146 -2.43 3.57 -16.65
C LEU A 146 -3.76 2.89 -16.32
N GLY A 147 -4.86 3.63 -16.43
CA GLY A 147 -6.19 3.14 -16.12
C GLY A 147 -6.45 3.00 -14.62
N ASN A 148 -5.58 3.53 -13.76
CA ASN A 148 -5.83 3.68 -12.34
C ASN A 148 -6.50 5.04 -12.04
N ARG A 149 -7.18 5.16 -10.91
CA ARG A 149 -7.71 6.43 -10.42
C ARG A 149 -6.60 7.49 -10.28
N PRO A 150 -6.75 8.67 -10.89
CA PRO A 150 -5.84 9.78 -10.69
C PRO A 150 -6.01 10.44 -9.31
N VAL A 151 -4.98 11.13 -8.81
CA VAL A 151 -5.17 12.08 -7.71
C VAL A 151 -6.06 13.24 -8.17
N ARG A 152 -6.77 13.86 -7.22
CA ARG A 152 -7.59 15.04 -7.53
C ARG A 152 -6.75 16.26 -7.85
N ARG A 153 -5.61 16.44 -7.17
CA ARG A 153 -4.73 17.60 -7.36
C ARG A 153 -3.25 17.24 -7.24
N ILE A 154 -2.44 17.88 -8.07
CA ILE A 154 -0.98 17.84 -7.96
C ILE A 154 -0.49 19.27 -7.69
N PHE A 155 0.30 19.45 -6.63
CA PHE A 155 0.91 20.72 -6.29
C PHE A 155 2.41 20.70 -6.54
N LEU A 156 2.94 21.79 -7.09
CA LEU A 156 4.36 22.09 -7.03
C LEU A 156 4.68 22.92 -5.79
N TRP A 157 5.87 22.68 -5.26
CA TRP A 157 6.40 23.36 -4.09
C TRP A 157 7.89 23.63 -4.28
N HIS A 158 8.30 24.89 -4.05
CA HIS A 158 9.69 25.35 -4.19
C HIS A 158 10.24 25.89 -2.87
N PRO A 159 10.38 25.03 -1.85
CA PRO A 159 10.74 25.45 -0.49
C PRO A 159 12.14 26.09 -0.39
N THR A 160 12.98 25.93 -1.40
CA THR A 160 14.35 26.48 -1.43
C THR A 160 14.40 27.94 -1.86
N VAL A 161 13.29 28.48 -2.37
CA VAL A 161 13.18 29.88 -2.76
C VAL A 161 12.77 30.69 -1.53
N LYS A 162 13.64 31.64 -1.14
CA LYS A 162 13.40 32.52 0.00
C LYS A 162 12.09 33.29 -0.17
N GLY A 163 11.21 33.25 0.83
CA GLY A 163 9.87 33.85 0.80
C GLY A 163 8.79 32.97 0.16
N ALA A 164 9.14 31.82 -0.41
CA ALA A 164 8.22 30.84 -0.98
C ALA A 164 8.19 29.51 -0.21
N GLU A 165 8.75 29.47 1.00
CA GLU A 165 8.97 28.25 1.79
C GLU A 165 7.68 27.48 2.05
N SER A 166 6.55 28.18 2.21
CA SER A 166 5.22 27.57 2.40
C SER A 166 4.33 27.66 1.15
N PHE A 167 4.80 28.29 0.06
CA PHE A 167 3.98 28.53 -1.11
C PHE A 167 3.90 27.30 -2.00
N ARG A 168 2.67 26.90 -2.33
CA ARG A 168 2.36 25.80 -3.23
C ARG A 168 1.31 26.25 -4.23
N TYR A 169 1.44 25.82 -5.47
CA TYR A 169 0.44 26.06 -6.50
C TYR A 169 0.13 24.77 -7.24
N GLN A 170 -1.12 24.66 -7.68
CA GLN A 170 -1.61 23.48 -8.36
C GLN A 170 -1.12 23.48 -9.82
N ILE A 171 -0.74 22.31 -10.33
CA ILE A 171 -0.39 22.11 -11.75
C ILE A 171 -1.30 21.09 -12.46
N TRP A 172 -2.14 20.38 -11.69
CA TRP A 172 -3.09 19.40 -12.23
C TRP A 172 -4.35 19.37 -11.35
N PRO A 173 -5.56 19.29 -11.94
CA PRO A 173 -5.86 19.27 -13.37
C PRO A 173 -5.79 20.64 -14.05
N VAL A 174 -5.84 21.72 -13.27
CA VAL A 174 -5.71 23.10 -13.75
C VAL A 174 -4.34 23.62 -13.36
N ASP A 175 -3.62 24.19 -14.33
CA ASP A 175 -2.29 24.75 -14.13
C ASP A 175 -2.38 26.20 -13.62
N HIS A 176 -1.89 26.40 -12.39
CA HIS A 176 -1.79 27.70 -11.73
C HIS A 176 -0.35 28.20 -11.62
N THR A 177 0.56 27.71 -12.47
CA THR A 177 1.92 28.28 -12.61
C THR A 177 1.92 29.81 -12.81
N PRO A 178 0.96 30.44 -13.52
CA PRO A 178 0.87 31.91 -13.57
C PRO A 178 0.88 32.60 -12.20
N SER A 179 0.25 32.01 -11.18
CA SER A 179 0.23 32.56 -9.81
C SER A 179 1.61 32.59 -9.15
N TRP A 180 2.54 31.72 -9.59
CA TRP A 180 3.94 31.79 -9.17
C TRP A 180 4.60 33.04 -9.74
N TYR A 181 4.44 33.30 -11.04
CA TYR A 181 5.05 34.46 -11.70
C TYR A 181 4.48 35.77 -11.15
N GLU A 182 3.18 35.87 -10.92
CA GLU A 182 2.56 37.06 -10.31
C GLU A 182 3.16 37.40 -8.94
N LYS A 183 3.56 36.38 -8.17
CA LYS A 183 4.03 36.56 -6.79
C LYS A 183 5.55 36.68 -6.67
N PHE A 184 6.30 36.04 -7.56
CA PHE A 184 7.76 35.88 -7.45
C PHE A 184 8.54 36.31 -8.72
N GLU A 185 7.92 37.10 -9.61
CA GLU A 185 8.45 37.54 -10.91
C GLU A 185 9.91 38.08 -10.91
N PRO A 186 10.54 38.09 -12.10
CA PRO A 186 11.41 37.03 -12.56
C PRO A 186 12.79 37.18 -11.89
N MET A 187 12.98 36.53 -10.74
CA MET A 187 14.34 36.35 -10.23
C MET A 187 15.11 35.44 -11.18
N ALA A 188 15.76 36.06 -12.17
CA ALA A 188 16.73 35.59 -13.13
C ALA A 188 16.66 34.10 -13.50
N GLN A 189 16.41 33.84 -14.78
CA GLN A 189 16.53 32.61 -15.56
C GLN A 189 17.85 31.82 -15.30
N ARG A 190 18.06 31.36 -14.08
CA ARG A 190 19.18 30.48 -13.75
C ARG A 190 18.75 29.11 -14.21
N LYS A 191 19.22 28.75 -15.40
CA LYS A 191 19.12 27.39 -15.92
C LYS A 191 19.50 26.44 -14.80
N HIS A 192 18.57 25.60 -14.39
CA HIS A 192 18.87 24.64 -13.34
C HIS A 192 19.91 23.65 -13.88
N PRO A 193 21.06 23.43 -13.20
CA PRO A 193 22.08 22.51 -13.67
C PRO A 193 21.60 21.08 -13.48
N TRP A 194 20.94 20.55 -14.51
CA TRP A 194 20.45 19.18 -14.52
C TRP A 194 21.59 18.16 -14.54
N ARG A 195 21.43 17.07 -13.79
CA ARG A 195 22.33 15.92 -13.86
C ARG A 195 22.26 15.25 -15.23
N THR A 196 23.37 14.71 -15.71
CA THR A 196 23.37 13.91 -16.95
C THR A 196 22.58 12.62 -16.77
N ILE A 197 21.67 12.32 -17.69
CA ILE A 197 20.98 11.02 -17.76
C ILE A 197 21.85 10.02 -18.53
N GLY A 198 21.90 8.78 -18.05
CA GLY A 198 22.67 7.72 -18.71
C GLY A 198 22.16 7.45 -20.13
N LYS A 199 23.09 7.36 -21.09
CA LYS A 199 22.80 7.16 -22.53
C LYS A 199 21.98 5.90 -22.81
N ASN A 200 22.07 4.90 -21.94
CA ASN A 200 21.39 3.60 -22.09
C ASN A 200 20.03 3.57 -21.38
N ARG A 201 19.53 4.69 -20.85
CA ARG A 201 18.19 4.71 -20.26
C ARG A 201 17.17 4.57 -21.39
N VAL A 202 16.37 3.51 -21.34
CA VAL A 202 15.21 3.37 -22.21
C VAL A 202 14.02 4.02 -21.50
N SER A 203 13.28 4.88 -22.21
CA SER A 203 12.06 5.46 -21.67
C SER A 203 11.00 4.38 -21.52
N THR A 204 10.31 4.43 -20.39
CA THR A 204 9.18 3.57 -20.06
C THR A 204 7.91 4.11 -20.71
N LYS A 205 7.96 4.64 -21.94
CA LYS A 205 6.77 5.10 -22.71
C LYS A 205 5.88 3.91 -23.08
N TRP A 206 5.29 3.31 -22.04
CA TRP A 206 4.24 2.31 -21.90
C TRP A 206 4.19 1.23 -22.98
N ALA A 207 5.36 0.88 -23.51
CA ALA A 207 5.56 -0.12 -24.53
C ALA A 207 5.37 -1.51 -23.93
N VAL A 208 4.11 -1.91 -23.80
CA VAL A 208 3.61 -3.08 -24.49
C VAL A 208 2.22 -2.74 -25.03
N LYS A 209 2.00 -2.89 -26.34
CA LYS A 209 0.65 -3.10 -26.88
C LYS A 209 0.00 -4.21 -26.04
N THR A 210 -1.08 -3.87 -25.36
CA THR A 210 -1.92 -4.71 -24.49
C THR A 210 -2.45 -6.02 -25.11
N GLN A 211 -2.04 -6.37 -26.34
CA GLN A 211 -2.47 -7.56 -27.07
C GLN A 211 -1.80 -8.87 -26.62
N VAL A 212 -0.64 -8.83 -25.95
CA VAL A 212 0.10 -10.07 -25.56
C VAL A 212 -0.19 -10.52 -24.12
N TYR A 213 -0.78 -9.67 -23.28
CA TYR A 213 -0.90 -9.96 -21.84
C TYR A 213 -2.26 -10.53 -21.40
N HIS A 214 -3.28 -10.54 -22.26
CA HIS A 214 -4.59 -11.10 -21.91
C HIS A 214 -4.52 -12.57 -21.42
N PRO A 215 -3.71 -13.48 -22.00
CA PRO A 215 -3.63 -14.86 -21.53
C PRO A 215 -3.01 -14.97 -20.12
N ILE A 216 -1.91 -14.26 -19.88
CA ILE A 216 -1.19 -14.28 -18.59
C ILE A 216 -2.01 -13.61 -17.50
N VAL A 217 -2.70 -12.50 -17.81
CA VAL A 217 -3.63 -11.82 -16.89
C VAL A 217 -4.77 -12.76 -16.48
N THR A 218 -5.29 -13.55 -17.43
CA THR A 218 -6.37 -14.52 -17.16
C THR A 218 -5.88 -15.65 -16.25
N GLU A 219 -4.67 -16.14 -16.47
CA GLU A 219 -4.07 -17.22 -15.66
C GLU A 219 -3.69 -16.74 -14.26
N MET A 220 -3.13 -15.53 -14.11
CA MET A 220 -2.82 -14.93 -12.81
C MET A 220 -4.08 -14.56 -12.02
N ALA A 221 -5.11 -14.02 -12.69
CA ALA A 221 -6.41 -13.78 -12.07
C ALA A 221 -7.04 -15.10 -11.59
N ALA A 222 -6.97 -16.17 -12.39
CA ALA A 222 -7.45 -17.50 -12.01
C ALA A 222 -6.66 -18.11 -10.84
N LEU A 223 -5.34 -17.89 -10.77
CA LEU A 223 -4.50 -18.29 -9.65
C LEU A 223 -4.88 -17.56 -8.36
N LEU A 224 -5.07 -16.24 -8.42
CA LEU A 224 -5.49 -15.42 -7.27
C LEU A 224 -6.92 -15.76 -6.81
N GLN A 225 -7.83 -16.04 -7.75
CA GLN A 225 -9.17 -16.51 -7.42
C GLN A 225 -9.13 -17.88 -6.77
N ARG A 226 -8.32 -18.83 -7.27
CA ARG A 226 -8.16 -20.16 -6.66
C ARG A 226 -7.55 -20.10 -5.26
N THR A 227 -6.54 -19.27 -5.04
CA THR A 227 -5.94 -19.13 -3.71
C THR A 227 -6.91 -18.47 -2.74
N SER A 228 -7.63 -17.44 -3.17
CA SER A 228 -8.70 -16.81 -2.38
C SER A 228 -9.80 -17.81 -2.02
N LEU A 229 -10.30 -18.59 -3.00
CA LEU A 229 -11.32 -19.61 -2.79
C LEU A 229 -10.87 -20.69 -1.80
N LYS A 230 -9.63 -21.18 -1.93
CA LYS A 230 -9.06 -22.16 -1.00
C LYS A 230 -8.94 -21.60 0.42
N VAL A 231 -8.55 -20.33 0.56
CA VAL A 231 -8.49 -19.69 1.89
C VAL A 231 -9.88 -19.56 2.49
N THR A 232 -10.89 -19.18 1.72
CA THR A 232 -12.29 -19.16 2.19
C THR A 232 -12.83 -20.55 2.52
N GLU A 233 -12.50 -21.57 1.74
CA GLU A 233 -12.94 -22.95 1.97
C GLU A 233 -12.31 -23.53 3.24
N ILE A 234 -11.01 -23.28 3.46
CA ILE A 234 -10.32 -23.64 4.70
C ILE A 234 -10.94 -22.89 5.88
N ALA A 235 -11.23 -21.59 5.75
CA ALA A 235 -11.86 -20.81 6.81
C ALA A 235 -13.27 -21.31 7.16
N ILE A 236 -14.07 -21.69 6.15
CA ILE A 236 -15.40 -22.27 6.35
C ILE A 236 -15.31 -23.63 7.04
N ASN A 237 -14.38 -24.50 6.62
CA ASN A 237 -14.18 -25.81 7.24
C ASN A 237 -13.71 -25.67 8.70
N VAL A 238 -12.76 -24.76 8.97
CA VAL A 238 -12.31 -24.47 10.35
C VAL A 238 -13.47 -23.95 11.20
N TRP A 239 -14.31 -23.06 10.66
CA TRP A 239 -15.49 -22.55 11.36
C TRP A 239 -16.52 -23.66 11.64
N TYR A 240 -16.74 -24.56 10.68
CA TYR A 240 -17.65 -25.69 10.83
C TYR A 240 -17.19 -26.66 11.93
N GLU A 241 -15.91 -27.04 11.93
CA GLU A 241 -15.33 -27.91 12.96
C GLU A 241 -15.38 -27.28 14.36
N LEU A 242 -15.08 -25.98 14.48
CA LEU A 242 -15.25 -25.22 15.72
C LEU A 242 -16.70 -25.25 16.22
N THR A 243 -17.66 -25.11 15.31
CA THR A 243 -19.09 -25.14 15.65
C THR A 243 -19.52 -26.53 16.14
N LEU A 244 -18.98 -27.60 15.53
CA LEU A 244 -19.25 -28.98 15.93
C LEU A 244 -18.69 -29.29 17.33
N LEU A 245 -17.46 -28.83 17.62
CA LEU A 245 -16.81 -28.92 18.93
C LEU A 245 -17.61 -28.21 20.02
N VAL A 246 -18.13 -27.01 19.75
CA VAL A 246 -18.98 -26.27 20.69
C VAL A 246 -20.28 -27.04 20.97
N LYS A 247 -20.92 -27.61 19.94
CA LYS A 247 -22.12 -28.44 20.12
C LYS A 247 -21.82 -29.70 20.94
N LEU A 248 -20.72 -30.40 20.68
CA LEU A 248 -20.34 -31.60 21.41
C LEU A 248 -20.06 -31.27 22.90
N SER A 249 -19.34 -30.17 23.15
CA SER A 249 -19.11 -29.64 24.50
C SER A 249 -20.43 -29.38 25.24
N ALA A 250 -21.41 -28.73 24.60
CA ALA A 250 -22.70 -28.47 25.20
C ALA A 250 -23.46 -29.76 25.57
N HIS A 251 -23.43 -30.79 24.72
CA HIS A 251 -24.06 -32.09 25.03
C HIS A 251 -23.36 -32.80 26.19
N CYS A 252 -22.02 -32.75 26.25
CA CYS A 252 -21.27 -33.29 27.39
C CYS A 252 -21.64 -32.59 28.70
N ILE A 253 -21.79 -31.26 28.69
CA ILE A 253 -22.21 -30.49 29.86
C ILE A 253 -23.63 -30.90 30.31
N ILE A 254 -24.57 -31.05 29.37
CA ILE A 254 -25.94 -31.49 29.69
C ILE A 254 -25.94 -32.90 30.31
N LEU A 255 -25.16 -33.83 29.74
CA LEU A 255 -25.02 -35.19 30.29
C LEU A 255 -24.43 -35.17 31.71
N LEU A 256 -23.40 -34.36 31.95
CA LEU A 256 -22.83 -34.15 33.28
C LEU A 256 -23.87 -33.64 34.28
N ILE A 257 -24.71 -32.68 33.88
CA ILE A 257 -25.80 -32.16 34.72
C ILE A 257 -26.83 -33.27 35.01
N MET A 258 -27.19 -34.09 34.03
CA MET A 258 -28.13 -35.19 34.22
C MET A 258 -27.59 -36.26 35.17
N VAL A 259 -26.34 -36.67 35.00
CA VAL A 259 -25.67 -37.64 35.89
C VAL A 259 -25.56 -37.07 37.31
N PHE A 260 -25.20 -35.80 37.44
CA PHE A 260 -25.14 -35.13 38.74
C PHE A 260 -26.50 -35.08 39.43
N ARG A 261 -27.58 -34.79 38.69
CA ARG A 261 -28.96 -34.84 39.22
C ARG A 261 -29.35 -36.25 39.69
N LEU A 262 -29.00 -37.28 38.92
CA LEU A 262 -29.26 -38.68 39.29
C LEU A 262 -28.49 -39.07 40.56
N LEU A 263 -27.21 -38.69 40.66
CA LEU A 263 -26.40 -38.92 41.85
C LEU A 263 -26.99 -38.25 43.08
N ILE A 264 -27.43 -36.99 42.98
CA ILE A 264 -28.12 -36.30 44.07
C ILE A 264 -29.39 -37.06 44.49
N GLN A 265 -30.20 -37.51 43.53
CA GLN A 265 -31.43 -38.26 43.84
C GLN A 265 -31.16 -39.58 44.55
N VAL A 266 -30.11 -40.30 44.16
CA VAL A 266 -29.70 -41.54 44.81
C VAL A 266 -29.19 -41.28 46.23
N LEU A 267 -28.34 -40.25 46.41
CA LEU A 267 -27.82 -39.85 47.72
C LEU A 267 -28.93 -39.45 48.69
N ILE A 268 -29.90 -38.64 48.23
CA ILE A 268 -31.04 -38.22 49.06
C ILE A 268 -31.94 -39.41 49.43
N ARG A 269 -32.12 -40.37 48.51
CA ARG A 269 -32.97 -41.55 48.76
C ARG A 269 -32.37 -42.49 49.82
N ASP A 270 -31.06 -42.67 49.80
CA ASP A 270 -30.34 -43.49 50.78
C ASP A 270 -30.43 -42.89 52.20
N GLU A 271 -30.49 -41.55 52.31
CA GLU A 271 -30.69 -40.84 53.58
C GLU A 271 -32.13 -40.96 54.12
N THR A 272 -33.14 -41.08 53.24
CA THR A 272 -34.54 -41.25 53.65
C THR A 272 -34.89 -42.68 54.10
N ASP A 273 -34.28 -43.71 53.51
CA ASP A 273 -34.50 -45.11 53.91
C ASP A 273 -33.85 -45.44 55.28
N LEU A 274 -32.80 -44.70 55.67
CA LEU A 274 -32.20 -44.78 57.01
C LEU A 274 -33.08 -44.16 58.12
N HIS A 275 -34.03 -43.29 57.77
CA HIS A 275 -34.89 -42.63 58.75
C HIS A 275 -36.24 -43.35 58.97
N GLU A 276 -36.71 -44.16 58.02
CA GLU A 276 -37.92 -45.00 58.17
C GLU A 276 -37.68 -46.31 58.95
N THR A 277 -36.43 -46.80 59.02
CA THR A 277 -36.08 -47.99 59.82
C THR A 277 -35.90 -47.71 61.32
N GLY A 278 -35.99 -46.44 61.75
CA GLY A 278 -35.91 -46.02 63.16
C GLY A 278 -37.25 -45.82 63.89
N GLN A 279 -38.39 -45.99 63.21
CA GLN A 279 -39.73 -45.75 63.78
C GLN A 279 -40.63 -47.00 63.78
N MET A 280 -40.09 -48.12 64.28
CA MET A 280 -40.91 -49.20 64.85
C MET A 280 -40.26 -49.73 66.13
N SER A 281 -40.33 -48.95 67.21
CA SER A 281 -40.35 -49.51 68.56
C SER A 281 -41.12 -48.57 69.50
N ASN A 282 -42.18 -49.13 70.09
CA ASN A 282 -43.11 -48.64 71.12
C ASN A 282 -44.33 -47.84 70.66
#